data_AF-K2BS72-F1
#
_entry.id   AF-K2BS72-F1
#
_cell.length_a   1.000
_cell.length_b   1.000
_cell.length_c   1.000
_cell.angle_alpha   90.00
_cell.angle_beta   90.00
_cell.angle_gamma   90.00
#
_symmetry.space_group_name_H-M   'P 1'
#
loop_
_entity.id
_entity.type
_entity.pdbx_description
1 polymer ?
#
loop_
_entity_poly.entity_id
_entity_poly.type
_entity_poly.pdbx_seq_one_letter_code
_entity_poly.pdbx_strand_id
1 'polypeptide(L)'
;MTNQDFCYWLQGYFEISRNILLTKEKIQMIDGSLKNINEPYGQFTQWLSDLISFFVTQEYKQEILSYFLPEIRDRLNMIFYHVIDNSYDTDISAEESKKIHDGVV
;
A
#
# COMPACT_ATOMS: atom_id res chain seq x y z
N MET A 1 -13.50 4.61 1.94
CA MET A 1 -12.58 4.02 2.94
C MET A 1 -11.80 5.15 3.62
N THR A 2 -11.21 4.94 4.79
CA THR A 2 -10.28 5.92 5.39
C THR A 2 -8.89 5.78 4.76
N ASN A 3 -7.97 6.71 5.03
CA ASN A 3 -6.55 6.59 4.65
C ASN A 3 -5.93 5.33 5.28
N GLN A 4 -6.31 5.02 6.52
CA GLN A 4 -5.83 3.85 7.23
C GLN A 4 -6.30 2.56 6.57
N ASP A 5 -7.59 2.45 6.26
CA ASP A 5 -8.16 1.30 5.54
C ASP A 5 -7.47 1.08 4.18
N PHE A 6 -7.18 2.17 3.47
CA PHE A 6 -6.46 2.11 2.20
C PHE A 6 -5.03 1.56 2.39
N CYS A 7 -4.31 1.99 3.43
CA CYS A 7 -2.98 1.48 3.72
C CYS A 7 -3.03 -0.01 4.09
N TYR A 8 -4.01 -0.44 4.90
CA TYR A 8 -4.29 -1.86 5.18
C TYR A 8 -4.50 -2.69 3.93
N TRP A 9 -5.38 -2.21 3.03
CA TRP A 9 -5.62 -2.87 1.75
C TRP A 9 -4.36 -2.94 0.89
N LEU A 10 -3.58 -1.86 0.82
CA LEU A 10 -2.37 -1.80 0.02
C LEU A 10 -1.26 -2.70 0.56
N GLN A 11 -1.11 -2.85 1.88
CA GLN A 11 -0.14 -3.78 2.46
C GLN A 11 -0.53 -5.22 2.20
N GLY A 12 -1.81 -5.58 2.34
CA GLY A 12 -2.30 -6.92 1.99
C GLY A 12 -1.98 -7.24 0.53
N TYR A 13 -2.13 -6.27 -0.37
CA TYR A 13 -1.68 -6.39 -1.76
C TYR A 13 -0.16 -6.67 -1.86
N PHE A 14 0.66 -5.98 -1.06
CA PHE A 14 2.12 -6.14 -1.07
C PHE A 14 2.65 -7.44 -0.43
N GLU A 15 1.97 -7.97 0.59
CA GLU A 15 2.40 -9.16 1.35
C GLU A 15 1.99 -10.47 0.68
N ILE A 16 0.78 -10.53 0.10
CA ILE A 16 0.25 -11.76 -0.51
C ILE A 16 1.02 -12.13 -1.78
N SER A 17 1.62 -11.15 -2.45
CA SER A 17 2.37 -11.38 -3.69
C SER A 17 3.88 -11.43 -3.43
N ARG A 18 4.45 -12.65 -3.37
CA ARG A 18 5.89 -12.87 -3.18
C ARG A 18 6.78 -12.29 -4.29
N ASN A 19 6.22 -12.09 -5.50
CA ASN A 19 6.90 -11.51 -6.67
C ASN A 19 6.07 -10.36 -7.26
N ILE A 20 5.99 -9.24 -6.55
CA ILE A 20 5.27 -8.07 -7.06
C ILE A 20 6.09 -7.39 -8.13
N LEU A 21 5.58 -7.47 -9.34
CA LEU A 21 5.87 -6.51 -10.39
C LEU A 21 4.75 -5.47 -10.41
N LEU A 22 5.11 -4.19 -10.42
CA LEU A 22 4.16 -3.11 -10.67
C LEU A 22 3.91 -3.04 -12.18
N THR A 23 2.68 -3.35 -12.58
CA THR A 23 2.22 -3.18 -13.96
C THR A 23 1.25 -2.01 -14.04
N LYS A 24 0.97 -1.53 -15.25
CA LYS A 24 -0.01 -0.48 -15.49
C LYS A 24 -1.36 -0.81 -14.87
N GLU A 25 -1.85 -2.04 -15.06
CA GLU A 25 -3.15 -2.51 -14.56
C GLU A 25 -3.21 -2.45 -13.03
N LYS A 26 -2.09 -2.81 -12.37
CA LYS A 26 -1.98 -2.76 -10.91
C LYS A 26 -1.95 -1.32 -10.40
N ILE A 27 -1.22 -0.43 -11.06
CA ILE A 27 -1.22 1.00 -10.72
C ILE A 27 -2.63 1.59 -10.90
N GLN A 28 -3.34 1.23 -11.96
CA GLN A 28 -4.73 1.65 -12.18
C GLN A 28 -5.68 1.12 -11.11
N MET A 29 -5.48 -0.11 -10.64
CA MET A 29 -6.24 -0.66 -9.51
C MET A 29 -5.97 0.11 -8.21
N ILE A 30 -4.70 0.42 -7.92
CA ILE A 30 -4.31 1.21 -6.74
C ILE A 30 -4.92 2.61 -6.81
N ASP A 31 -4.85 3.27 -7.97
CA ASP A 31 -5.47 4.58 -8.22
C ASP A 31 -6.99 4.54 -8.00
N GLY A 32 -7.66 3.50 -8.50
CA GLY A 32 -9.08 3.28 -8.27
C GLY A 32 -9.42 3.15 -6.78
N SER A 33 -8.66 2.35 -6.03
CA SER A 33 -8.84 2.21 -4.58
C SER A 33 -8.56 3.52 -3.84
N LEU A 34 -7.55 4.29 -4.24
CA LEU A 34 -7.17 5.56 -3.63
C LEU A 34 -8.27 6.62 -3.80
N LYS A 35 -8.94 6.65 -4.96
CA LYS A 35 -10.11 7.53 -5.20
C LYS A 35 -11.35 7.19 -4.37
N ASN A 36 -11.39 6.01 -3.76
CA ASN A 36 -12.48 5.61 -2.86
C ASN A 36 -12.25 6.06 -1.41
N ILE A 37 -11.19 6.83 -1.12
CA ILE A 37 -10.96 7.41 0.20
C ILE A 37 -11.98 8.53 0.43
N ASN A 38 -12.73 8.45 1.53
CA ASN A 38 -13.86 9.35 1.84
C ASN A 38 -13.47 10.47 2.82
N GLU A 39 -12.19 10.82 2.83
CA GLU A 39 -11.61 11.85 3.70
C GLU A 39 -10.43 12.51 2.98
N PRO A 40 -9.94 13.67 3.44
CA PRO A 40 -8.76 14.30 2.86
C PRO A 40 -7.56 13.34 2.89
N TYR A 41 -6.75 13.39 1.83
CA TYR A 41 -5.54 12.57 1.78
C TYR A 41 -4.56 12.96 2.90
N GLY A 42 -4.09 11.95 3.61
CA GLY A 42 -2.94 12.08 4.49
C GLY A 42 -1.63 12.21 3.70
N GLN A 43 -0.51 12.36 4.41
CA GLN A 43 0.80 12.57 3.76
C GLN A 43 1.17 11.46 2.78
N PHE A 44 0.93 10.20 3.14
CA PHE A 44 1.26 9.06 2.28
C PHE A 44 0.34 8.94 1.08
N THR A 45 -0.98 9.04 1.28
CA THR A 45 -1.95 8.88 0.19
C THR A 45 -1.84 10.04 -0.79
N GLN A 46 -1.50 11.24 -0.32
CA GLN A 46 -1.13 12.36 -1.19
C GLN A 46 0.13 12.05 -1.99
N TRP A 47 1.22 11.64 -1.33
CA TRP A 47 2.47 11.25 -2.00
C TRP A 47 2.26 10.15 -3.04
N LEU A 48 1.46 9.13 -2.71
CA LEU A 48 1.16 8.03 -3.63
C LEU A 48 0.30 8.52 -4.81
N SER A 49 -0.65 9.43 -4.58
CA SER A 49 -1.44 10.04 -5.65
C SER A 49 -0.57 10.85 -6.61
N ASP A 50 0.38 11.61 -6.08
CA ASP A 50 1.34 12.38 -6.88
C ASP A 50 2.26 11.44 -7.68
N LEU A 51 2.72 10.35 -7.06
CA LEU A 51 3.54 9.33 -7.72
C LEU A 51 2.78 8.61 -8.85
N ILE A 52 1.51 8.27 -8.63
CA ILE A 52 0.64 7.70 -9.68
C ILE A 52 0.49 8.68 -10.84
N SER A 53 0.26 9.96 -10.54
CA SER A 53 0.20 11.01 -11.57
C SER A 53 1.51 11.09 -12.36
N PHE A 54 2.66 10.99 -11.68
CA PHE A 54 3.96 10.89 -12.34
C PHE A 54 4.05 9.64 -13.24
N PHE A 55 3.61 8.46 -12.81
CA PHE A 55 3.59 7.26 -13.66
C PHE A 55 2.74 7.43 -14.93
N VAL A 56 1.63 8.17 -14.85
CA VAL A 56 0.83 8.53 -16.02
C VAL A 56 1.66 9.36 -17.00
N THR A 57 2.40 10.37 -16.53
CA THR A 57 3.26 11.19 -17.39
C THR A 57 4.41 10.40 -18.03
N GLN A 58 4.85 9.32 -17.36
CA GLN A 58 5.89 8.43 -17.85
C GLN A 58 5.34 7.24 -18.66
N GLU A 59 4.05 7.23 -18.99
CA GLU A 59 3.39 6.15 -19.74
C GLU A 59 3.59 4.76 -19.13
N TYR A 60 3.71 4.66 -17.81
CA TYR A 60 3.88 3.40 -17.07
C TYR A 60 5.11 2.57 -17.49
N LYS A 61 6.20 3.24 -17.91
CA LYS A 61 7.47 2.57 -18.22
C LYS A 61 7.91 1.65 -17.07
N GLN A 62 8.14 0.38 -17.40
CA GLN A 62 8.45 -0.66 -16.40
C GLN A 62 9.72 -0.37 -15.59
N GLU A 63 10.72 0.27 -16.19
CA GLU A 63 11.95 0.72 -15.52
C GLU A 63 11.65 1.72 -14.39
N ILE A 64 10.73 2.66 -14.62
CA ILE A 64 10.31 3.66 -13.63
C ILE A 64 9.49 2.97 -12.53
N LEU A 65 8.53 2.13 -12.89
CA LEU A 65 7.71 1.40 -11.91
C LEU A 65 8.57 0.52 -10.99
N SER A 66 9.54 -0.18 -11.57
CA SER A 66 10.46 -1.05 -10.83
C SER A 66 11.39 -0.26 -9.91
N TYR A 67 11.81 0.95 -10.32
CA TYR A 67 12.62 1.84 -9.51
C TYR A 67 11.91 2.30 -8.23
N PHE A 68 10.61 2.62 -8.32
CA PHE A 68 9.84 3.12 -7.18
C PHE A 68 9.20 2.03 -6.30
N LEU A 69 9.18 0.78 -6.75
CA LEU A 69 8.60 -0.33 -5.99
C LEU A 69 9.19 -0.46 -4.57
N PRO A 70 10.52 -0.41 -4.36
CA PRO A 70 11.10 -0.44 -3.01
C PRO A 70 10.62 0.73 -2.15
N GLU A 71 10.59 1.95 -2.71
CA GLU A 71 10.20 3.16 -1.97
C GLU A 71 8.71 3.12 -1.54
N ILE A 72 7.82 2.62 -2.39
CA ILE A 72 6.40 2.42 -2.04
C ILE A 72 6.29 1.45 -0.85
N ARG A 73 7.05 0.34 -0.88
CA ARG A 73 7.06 -0.65 0.20
C ARG A 73 7.61 -0.05 1.50
N ASP A 74 8.73 0.66 1.44
CA ASP A 74 9.37 1.22 2.63
C ASP A 74 8.48 2.26 3.31
N ARG A 75 7.88 3.17 2.53
CA ARG A 75 6.95 4.17 3.06
C ARG A 75 5.67 3.54 3.62
N LEU A 76 5.16 2.51 2.95
CA LEU A 76 4.01 1.77 3.45
C LEU A 76 4.35 1.10 4.79
N ASN A 77 5.47 0.37 4.86
CA ASN A 77 5.96 -0.24 6.09
C ASN A 77 6.12 0.80 7.21
N MET A 78 6.67 1.98 6.92
CA MET A 78 6.79 3.06 7.90
C MET A 78 5.44 3.49 8.47
N ILE A 79 4.39 3.59 7.65
CA ILE A 79 3.05 3.94 8.13
C ILE A 79 2.53 2.86 9.04
N PHE A 80 2.73 1.59 8.70
CA PHE A 80 2.30 0.50 9.57
C PHE A 80 3.04 0.52 10.89
N TYR A 81 4.35 0.66 10.89
CA TYR A 81 5.10 0.83 12.13
C TYR A 81 4.58 2.05 12.91
N HIS A 82 4.36 3.22 12.31
CA HIS A 82 3.93 4.41 13.07
C HIS A 82 2.45 4.44 13.47
N VAL A 83 1.56 3.73 12.76
CA VAL A 83 0.12 3.67 13.04
C VAL A 83 -0.24 2.49 13.94
N ILE A 84 0.55 1.40 13.90
CA ILE A 84 0.37 0.20 14.74
C ILE A 84 1.26 0.27 16.00
N ASP A 85 2.38 1.00 15.99
CA ASP A 85 3.30 1.16 17.13
C ASP A 85 2.99 2.40 18.00
N ASN A 86 1.72 2.59 18.33
CA ASN A 86 1.37 3.18 19.63
C ASN A 86 0.77 2.13 20.58
N SER A 87 0.69 0.85 20.17
CA SER A 87 0.19 -0.22 21.05
C SER A 87 0.67 -1.65 20.73
N TYR A 88 1.74 -1.87 19.96
CA TYR A 88 2.20 -3.23 19.62
C TYR A 88 3.56 -3.58 20.22
N ASP A 89 3.56 -3.78 21.53
CA ASP A 89 4.53 -4.66 22.21
C ASP A 89 4.09 -6.13 22.07
N THR A 90 3.74 -6.58 20.85
CA THR A 90 3.28 -7.96 20.64
C THR A 90 3.93 -8.66 19.45
N ASP A 91 4.56 -9.78 19.81
CA ASP A 91 5.22 -10.85 19.06
C ASP A 91 4.27 -11.61 18.11
N ILE A 92 3.41 -10.90 17.35
CA ILE A 92 2.42 -11.59 16.50
C ILE A 92 3.04 -11.95 15.15
N SER A 93 3.11 -13.24 14.88
CA SER A 93 3.73 -13.78 13.66
C SER A 93 2.90 -13.49 12.40
N ALA A 94 3.54 -13.48 11.24
CA ALA A 94 2.86 -13.27 9.94
C ALA A 94 1.71 -14.27 9.67
N GLU A 95 1.71 -15.43 10.32
CA GLU A 95 0.63 -16.42 10.22
C GLU A 95 -0.64 -16.03 10.99
N GLU A 96 -0.50 -15.34 12.12
CA GLU A 96 -1.65 -14.84 12.89
C GLU A 96 -2.31 -13.65 12.22
N SER A 97 -1.51 -12.78 11.60
CA SER A 97 -2.00 -11.67 10.78
C SER A 97 -2.87 -12.18 9.61
N LYS A 98 -2.45 -13.30 9.00
CA LYS A 98 -3.22 -13.96 7.94
C LYS A 98 -4.55 -14.56 8.42
N LYS A 99 -4.62 -15.14 9.62
CA LYS A 99 -5.87 -15.72 10.16
C LYS A 99 -6.94 -14.66 10.42
N ILE A 100 -6.51 -13.48 10.89
CA ILE A 100 -7.40 -12.32 11.09
C ILE A 100 -7.92 -11.85 9.73
N HIS A 101 -7.06 -11.76 8.72
CA HIS A 101 -7.45 -11.37 7.35
C HIS A 101 -8.38 -12.39 6.68
N ASP A 102 -8.22 -13.69 6.95
CA ASP A 102 -9.07 -14.76 6.41
C ASP A 102 -10.40 -14.92 7.18
N GLY A 103 -10.66 -14.09 8.20
CA GLY A 103 -11.91 -14.10 8.98
C GLY A 103 -12.09 -15.33 9.87
N VAL A 104 -10.99 -16.02 10.20
CA VAL A 104 -10.99 -17.20 11.06
C VAL A 104 -10.70 -16.75 12.49
N VAL A 105 -11.72 -16.18 13.15
CA VAL A 105 -11.73 -15.91 14.59
C VAL A 105 -12.93 -16.60 15.22
#